data_AF-A0A6G1RJA6-F1
#
_entry.id   AF-A0A6G1RJA6-F1
#
_cell.length_a   1.000
_cell.length_b   1.000
_cell.length_c   1.000
_cell.angle_alpha   90.00
_cell.angle_beta   90.00
_cell.angle_gamma   90.00
#
_symmetry.space_group_name_H-M   'P 1'
#
loop_
_entity.id
_entity.type
_entity.pdbx_description
1 polymer ?
#
loop_
_entity_poly.entity_id
_entity_poly.type
_entity_poly.pdbx_seq_one_letter_code
_entity_poly.pdbx_strand_id
1 'polypeptide(L)'
;LEDGKGRCPFDPEYRSTAVMVDGELYAGTVSNFQGNEPTISRSQESRIGLKTENSLSWLQDPIFVGSAYLRESLPAGNPEGDDDKVYFFFSETGKEFDYFENTIVSRIARVCKGDQGGERVLQRRWTTFLKAQLLCSHPEDGFPFNVLQDVFVLTLGEPRWSETLFYGVFTSQWNKGGLGSSAVCAFPMRSVQQAFGGLYKEVNRETQQWYTDTGPVPEPRPGTCITSRTRHLKINSSLQMPDRVLNFIKDHFLMDSPVRSQPLLLQSHLRYQQIGVHRAQGLHGTHDVLFLGTDDGRLHKAVCLELGVHIIEEIRLFPTGQPVLQLLLDQHQGLVYAATYAAVAQVPFANCSLYRSCGECVLARDPFCAWSRGACRRTPLHPPT
;
A
#
# COMPACT_ATOMS: atom_id res chain seq x y z
N LEU A 1 -9.95 25.15 -17.21
CA LEU A 1 -10.74 24.22 -16.38
C LEU A 1 -10.60 22.86 -17.02
N GLU A 2 -10.03 21.91 -16.29
CA GLU A 2 -9.82 20.52 -16.73
C GLU A 2 -10.98 19.62 -16.29
N ASP A 3 -11.27 18.57 -17.04
CA ASP A 3 -12.23 17.54 -16.62
C ASP A 3 -11.57 16.63 -15.56
N GLY A 4 -12.25 16.46 -14.42
CA GLY A 4 -11.82 15.63 -13.30
C GLY A 4 -12.32 14.19 -13.35
N LYS A 5 -13.15 13.82 -14.35
CA LYS A 5 -13.73 12.48 -14.46
C LYS A 5 -12.64 11.40 -14.49
N GLY A 6 -12.71 10.45 -13.55
CA GLY A 6 -11.74 9.36 -13.43
C GLY A 6 -10.39 9.77 -12.81
N ARG A 7 -10.27 11.03 -12.36
CA ARG A 7 -9.10 11.59 -11.65
C ARG A 7 -9.45 12.00 -10.22
N CYS A 8 -10.70 12.41 -10.01
CA CYS A 8 -11.28 12.82 -8.73
C CYS A 8 -12.68 12.20 -8.59
N PRO A 9 -13.07 11.69 -7.41
CA PRO A 9 -14.42 11.20 -7.19
C PRO A 9 -15.46 12.33 -7.22
N PHE A 10 -16.70 11.99 -7.56
CA PHE A 10 -17.84 12.93 -7.50
C PHE A 10 -18.37 13.13 -6.08
N ASP A 11 -18.39 12.06 -5.28
CA ASP A 11 -18.83 12.07 -3.89
C ASP A 11 -17.60 12.20 -2.97
N PRO A 12 -17.57 13.14 -2.00
CA PRO A 12 -16.47 13.28 -1.06
C PRO A 12 -16.26 12.06 -0.15
N GLU A 13 -17.26 11.20 0.01
CA GLU A 13 -17.16 9.96 0.80
C GLU A 13 -16.46 8.82 0.03
N TYR A 14 -16.35 8.92 -1.30
CA TYR A 14 -15.62 7.93 -2.09
C TYR A 14 -14.11 8.11 -1.92
N ARG A 15 -13.49 7.12 -1.28
CA ARG A 15 -12.03 7.08 -1.14
C ARG A 15 -11.38 6.93 -2.51
N SER A 16 -10.32 7.70 -2.72
CA SER A 16 -9.51 7.68 -3.93
C SER A 16 -8.04 7.78 -3.56
N THR A 17 -7.17 7.41 -4.48
CA THR A 17 -5.73 7.59 -4.34
C THR A 17 -5.14 8.08 -5.64
N ALA A 18 -4.08 8.88 -5.57
CA ALA A 18 -3.36 9.30 -6.74
C ALA A 18 -1.87 9.56 -6.47
N VAL A 19 -1.05 9.35 -7.50
CA VAL A 19 0.38 9.67 -7.49
C VAL A 19 0.77 10.30 -8.82
N MET A 20 1.60 11.35 -8.76
CA MET A 20 2.19 12.00 -9.93
C MET A 20 3.53 11.35 -10.28
N VAL A 21 3.68 10.93 -11.53
CA VAL A 21 4.92 10.34 -12.06
C VAL A 21 5.23 11.01 -13.39
N ASP A 22 6.36 11.74 -13.46
CA ASP A 22 6.83 12.43 -14.67
C ASP A 22 5.76 13.29 -15.38
N GLY A 23 4.90 13.95 -14.60
CA GLY A 23 3.83 14.81 -15.12
C GLY A 23 2.54 14.07 -15.53
N GLU A 24 2.52 12.74 -15.41
CA GLU A 24 1.30 11.93 -15.56
C GLU A 24 0.69 11.62 -14.19
N LEU A 25 -0.65 11.73 -14.10
CA LEU A 25 -1.43 11.40 -12.91
C LEU A 25 -1.93 9.96 -13.01
N TYR A 26 -1.49 9.14 -12.08
CA TYR A 26 -2.00 7.80 -11.84
C TYR A 26 -3.05 7.87 -10.74
N ALA A 27 -4.28 7.47 -11.01
CA ALA A 27 -5.40 7.61 -10.07
C ALA A 27 -6.21 6.31 -9.95
N GLY A 28 -6.55 5.93 -8.73
CA GLY A 28 -7.54 4.92 -8.40
C GLY A 28 -8.77 5.61 -7.81
N THR A 29 -9.89 5.60 -8.53
CA THR A 29 -11.13 6.28 -8.14
C THR A 29 -12.35 5.71 -8.87
N VAL A 30 -13.51 6.33 -8.73
CA VAL A 30 -14.72 6.05 -9.52
C VAL A 30 -14.88 7.06 -10.64
N SER A 31 -15.34 6.60 -11.80
CA SER A 31 -15.40 7.42 -13.02
C SER A 31 -16.78 8.01 -13.33
N ASN A 32 -17.81 7.68 -12.54
CA ASN A 32 -19.16 8.18 -12.75
C ASN A 32 -19.82 8.66 -11.44
N PHE A 33 -20.94 9.36 -11.57
CA PHE A 33 -21.68 9.93 -10.44
C PHE A 33 -22.25 8.87 -9.49
N GLN A 34 -22.61 7.70 -10.01
CA GLN A 34 -23.19 6.61 -9.21
C GLN A 34 -22.17 5.85 -8.35
N GLY A 35 -20.87 6.05 -8.58
CA GLY A 35 -19.81 5.36 -7.84
C GLY A 35 -19.64 3.88 -8.18
N ASN A 36 -20.28 3.37 -9.24
CA ASN A 36 -20.27 1.95 -9.60
C ASN A 36 -19.32 1.63 -10.78
N GLU A 37 -18.59 2.62 -11.30
CA GLU A 37 -17.55 2.42 -12.33
C GLU A 37 -16.15 2.71 -11.76
N PRO A 38 -15.58 1.79 -10.95
CA PRO A 38 -14.23 1.94 -10.42
C PRO A 38 -13.19 1.85 -11.54
N THR A 39 -12.10 2.60 -11.39
CA THR A 39 -11.02 2.62 -12.37
C THR A 39 -9.67 2.90 -11.73
N ILE A 40 -8.65 2.19 -12.21
CA ILE A 40 -7.26 2.64 -12.08
C ILE A 40 -6.83 3.15 -13.45
N SER A 41 -6.43 4.42 -13.52
CA SER A 41 -6.14 5.10 -14.77
C SER A 41 -4.86 5.93 -14.73
N ARG A 42 -4.28 6.17 -15.91
CA ARG A 42 -3.21 7.14 -16.13
C ARG A 42 -3.72 8.22 -17.06
N SER A 43 -3.55 9.46 -16.62
CA SER A 43 -3.93 10.65 -17.37
C SER A 43 -2.74 11.59 -17.50
N GLN A 44 -2.62 12.21 -18.67
CA GLN A 44 -1.76 13.36 -18.88
C GLN A 44 -2.67 14.53 -19.22
N GLU A 45 -2.54 15.62 -18.46
CA GLU A 45 -3.52 16.72 -18.49
C GLU A 45 -4.95 16.17 -18.27
N SER A 46 -5.92 16.53 -19.12
CA SER A 46 -7.31 16.05 -19.06
C SER A 46 -7.57 14.76 -19.84
N ARG A 47 -6.55 14.12 -20.44
CA ARG A 47 -6.75 12.94 -21.30
C ARG A 47 -6.34 11.66 -20.56
N ILE A 48 -7.31 10.79 -20.32
CA ILE A 48 -7.03 9.42 -19.85
C ILE A 48 -6.39 8.62 -21.00
N GLY A 49 -5.11 8.30 -20.85
CA GLY A 49 -4.36 7.48 -21.79
C GLY A 49 -4.70 6.00 -21.64
N LEU A 50 -4.61 5.49 -20.41
CA LEU A 50 -4.85 4.10 -20.05
C LEU A 50 -5.76 3.98 -18.84
N LYS A 51 -6.58 2.93 -18.82
CA LYS A 51 -7.43 2.58 -17.68
C LYS A 51 -7.67 1.08 -17.57
N THR A 52 -8.15 0.63 -16.42
CA THR A 52 -8.62 -0.75 -16.22
C THR A 52 -9.80 -1.10 -17.13
N GLU A 53 -9.99 -2.39 -17.43
CA GLU A 53 -11.11 -2.88 -18.20
C GLU A 53 -12.34 -3.09 -17.31
N ASN A 54 -13.44 -2.40 -17.62
CA ASN A 54 -14.65 -2.42 -16.79
C ASN A 54 -15.52 -3.64 -17.09
N SER A 55 -15.58 -4.08 -18.34
CA SER A 55 -16.46 -5.20 -18.74
C SER A 55 -16.03 -6.56 -18.19
N LEU A 56 -14.83 -6.64 -17.61
CA LEU A 56 -14.25 -7.87 -17.06
C LEU A 56 -14.14 -7.82 -15.54
N SER A 57 -14.69 -6.77 -14.92
CA SER A 57 -14.70 -6.58 -13.47
C SER A 57 -13.34 -6.83 -12.82
N TRP A 58 -12.29 -6.25 -13.43
CA TRP A 58 -10.92 -6.29 -12.91
C TRP A 58 -10.83 -5.73 -11.49
N LEU A 59 -11.78 -4.87 -11.11
CA LEU A 59 -11.99 -4.32 -9.79
C LEU A 59 -13.42 -4.63 -9.34
N GLN A 60 -13.60 -5.04 -8.07
CA GLN A 60 -14.88 -5.51 -7.53
C GLN A 60 -15.34 -4.64 -6.35
N ASP A 61 -15.99 -3.51 -6.65
CA ASP A 61 -16.38 -2.51 -5.65
C ASP A 61 -15.21 -2.09 -4.72
N PRO A 62 -14.09 -1.60 -5.29
CA PRO A 62 -12.90 -1.29 -4.52
C PRO A 62 -13.06 -0.04 -3.67
N ILE A 63 -12.46 -0.07 -2.49
CA ILE A 63 -12.20 1.08 -1.61
C ILE A 63 -10.70 1.35 -1.70
N PHE A 64 -10.33 2.40 -2.43
CA PHE A 64 -8.93 2.77 -2.60
C PHE A 64 -8.34 3.33 -1.31
N VAL A 65 -7.11 2.93 -1.01
CA VAL A 65 -6.41 3.31 0.23
C VAL A 65 -5.17 4.14 -0.07
N GLY A 66 -4.31 3.67 -0.98
CA GLY A 66 -3.03 4.31 -1.25
C GLY A 66 -2.43 3.93 -2.59
N SER A 67 -1.44 4.68 -3.03
CA SER A 67 -0.64 4.40 -4.22
C SER A 67 0.81 4.83 -4.01
N ALA A 68 1.73 4.14 -4.67
CA ALA A 68 3.16 4.41 -4.55
C ALA A 68 3.90 4.15 -5.86
N TYR A 69 4.83 5.03 -6.19
CA TYR A 69 5.71 4.89 -7.33
C TYR A 69 7.06 4.35 -6.88
N LEU A 70 7.52 3.25 -7.48
CA LEU A 70 8.81 2.64 -7.18
C LEU A 70 9.68 2.55 -8.42
N ARG A 71 10.91 3.06 -8.30
CA ARG A 71 11.93 3.10 -9.35
C ARG A 71 12.72 1.80 -9.44
N GLU A 72 12.06 0.74 -9.91
CA GLU A 72 12.67 -0.58 -10.04
C GLU A 72 13.75 -0.66 -11.13
N SER A 73 13.76 0.33 -12.03
CA SER A 73 14.79 0.47 -13.07
C SER A 73 16.17 0.86 -12.53
N LEU A 74 16.27 1.24 -11.25
CA LEU A 74 17.53 1.60 -10.62
C LEU A 74 18.22 0.39 -9.95
N PRO A 75 19.57 0.37 -9.91
CA PRO A 75 20.47 1.29 -10.61
C PRO A 75 20.46 1.06 -12.13
N ALA A 76 20.83 2.08 -12.91
CA ALA A 76 20.90 1.99 -14.36
C ALA A 76 21.77 0.79 -14.80
N GLY A 77 21.23 -0.05 -15.68
CA GLY A 77 21.89 -1.31 -16.07
C GLY A 77 21.56 -2.51 -15.18
N ASN A 78 20.54 -2.41 -14.30
CA ASN A 78 20.00 -3.55 -13.55
C ASN A 78 19.79 -4.75 -14.51
N PRO A 79 20.38 -5.94 -14.22
CA PRO A 79 20.27 -7.12 -15.07
C PRO A 79 18.83 -7.62 -15.26
N GLU A 80 17.92 -7.29 -14.34
CA GLU A 80 16.49 -7.58 -14.51
C GLU A 80 15.81 -6.65 -15.54
N GLY A 81 16.41 -5.48 -15.79
CA GLY A 81 15.98 -4.51 -16.81
C GLY A 81 14.55 -4.00 -16.62
N ASP A 82 14.04 -4.06 -15.39
CA ASP A 82 12.62 -3.87 -15.09
C ASP A 82 12.24 -2.38 -15.12
N ASP A 83 11.14 -2.07 -15.79
CA ASP A 83 10.59 -0.71 -15.82
C ASP A 83 10.04 -0.35 -14.43
N ASP A 84 9.97 0.95 -14.16
CA ASP A 84 9.39 1.43 -12.91
C ASP A 84 7.92 1.05 -12.82
N LYS A 85 7.42 0.91 -11.59
CA LYS A 85 6.05 0.45 -11.35
C LYS A 85 5.29 1.40 -10.45
N VAL A 86 3.99 1.48 -10.68
CA VAL A 86 3.05 2.15 -9.80
C VAL A 86 2.21 1.08 -9.12
N TYR A 87 2.25 1.08 -7.79
CA TYR A 87 1.51 0.18 -6.93
C TYR A 87 0.24 0.86 -6.43
N PHE A 88 -0.85 0.09 -6.34
CA PHE A 88 -2.13 0.52 -5.79
C PHE A 88 -2.56 -0.41 -4.68
N PHE A 89 -3.11 0.17 -3.62
CA PHE A 89 -3.56 -0.54 -2.44
C PHE A 89 -5.03 -0.23 -2.20
N PHE A 90 -5.84 -1.26 -2.05
CA PHE A 90 -7.29 -1.13 -1.90
C PHE A 90 -7.88 -2.37 -1.23
N SER A 91 -9.10 -2.25 -0.72
CA SER A 91 -9.93 -3.41 -0.36
C SER A 91 -11.05 -3.56 -1.38
N GLU A 92 -11.45 -4.79 -1.70
CA GLU A 92 -12.54 -5.06 -2.65
C GLU A 92 -13.31 -6.32 -2.23
N THR A 93 -14.42 -6.62 -2.92
CA THR A 93 -15.13 -7.89 -2.75
C THR A 93 -14.33 -9.04 -3.39
N GLY A 94 -13.89 -10.00 -2.57
CA GLY A 94 -13.13 -11.18 -2.99
C GLY A 94 -14.03 -12.25 -3.59
N LYS A 95 -14.37 -12.10 -4.89
CA LYS A 95 -15.22 -13.05 -5.64
C LYS A 95 -14.61 -14.44 -5.79
N GLU A 96 -13.31 -14.60 -5.51
CA GLU A 96 -12.64 -15.90 -5.46
C GLU A 96 -12.98 -16.74 -4.22
N PHE A 97 -13.69 -16.15 -3.25
CA PHE A 97 -14.15 -16.82 -2.05
C PHE A 97 -15.66 -16.99 -2.08
N ASP A 98 -16.12 -18.23 -2.03
CA ASP A 98 -17.56 -18.56 -1.94
C ASP A 98 -17.95 -18.72 -0.46
N TYR A 99 -18.38 -17.61 0.15
CA TYR A 99 -18.90 -17.57 1.52
C TYR A 99 -20.32 -17.00 1.53
N PHE A 100 -21.09 -17.30 2.59
CA PHE A 100 -22.45 -16.79 2.79
C PHE A 100 -22.54 -15.25 2.80
N GLU A 101 -21.47 -14.57 3.20
CA GLU A 101 -21.34 -13.12 3.14
C GLU A 101 -20.25 -12.71 2.15
N ASN A 102 -20.44 -11.55 1.51
CA ASN A 102 -19.41 -10.93 0.68
C ASN A 102 -18.13 -10.76 1.51
N THR A 103 -17.11 -11.53 1.16
CA THR A 103 -15.80 -11.48 1.83
C THR A 103 -15.00 -10.32 1.25
N ILE A 104 -14.62 -9.37 2.09
CA ILE A 104 -13.72 -8.28 1.72
C ILE A 104 -12.30 -8.83 1.72
N VAL A 105 -11.49 -8.41 0.75
CA VAL A 105 -10.07 -8.75 0.68
C VAL A 105 -9.26 -7.50 0.43
N SER A 106 -8.08 -7.45 1.04
CA SER A 106 -7.11 -6.39 0.77
C SER A 106 -6.23 -6.78 -0.40
N ARG A 107 -5.90 -5.82 -1.26
CA ARG A 107 -5.17 -6.03 -2.51
C ARG A 107 -3.96 -5.12 -2.59
N ILE A 108 -2.91 -5.67 -3.18
CA ILE A 108 -1.84 -4.91 -3.83
C ILE A 108 -1.95 -5.16 -5.33
N ALA A 109 -2.02 -4.11 -6.11
CA ALA A 109 -1.96 -4.16 -7.56
C ALA A 109 -0.77 -3.37 -8.08
N ARG A 110 -0.33 -3.67 -9.30
CA ARG A 110 0.76 -2.95 -9.97
C ARG A 110 0.46 -2.74 -11.44
N VAL A 111 1.04 -1.67 -11.99
CA VAL A 111 1.15 -1.41 -13.43
C VAL A 111 2.55 -0.92 -13.75
N CYS A 112 3.03 -1.17 -14.96
CA CYS A 112 4.31 -0.65 -15.43
C CYS A 112 4.16 0.79 -15.92
N LYS A 113 5.13 1.64 -15.59
CA LYS A 113 5.15 3.05 -15.97
C LYS A 113 5.06 3.22 -17.49
N GLY A 114 5.88 2.49 -18.25
CA GLY A 114 5.97 2.56 -19.70
C GLY A 114 4.92 1.77 -20.47
N ASP A 115 3.87 1.27 -19.81
CA ASP A 115 2.73 0.64 -20.50
C ASP A 115 2.04 1.67 -21.41
N GLN A 116 1.71 1.25 -22.62
CA GLN A 116 1.05 2.05 -23.67
C GLN A 116 -0.27 1.42 -24.13
N GLY A 117 -0.70 0.33 -23.49
CA GLY A 117 -1.80 -0.50 -23.97
C GLY A 117 -1.35 -1.47 -25.06
N GLY A 118 -2.31 -2.23 -25.59
CA GLY A 118 -2.07 -3.12 -26.72
C GLY A 118 -2.56 -2.53 -28.05
N GLU A 119 -2.00 -3.01 -29.17
CA GLU A 119 -2.33 -2.53 -30.51
C GLU A 119 -3.72 -2.99 -30.96
N ARG A 120 -4.10 -4.26 -30.70
CA ARG A 120 -5.38 -4.85 -31.12
C ARG A 120 -6.24 -5.28 -29.93
N VAL A 121 -5.65 -6.04 -29.02
CA VAL A 121 -6.24 -6.45 -27.75
C VAL A 121 -5.86 -5.42 -26.68
N LEU A 122 -6.77 -5.11 -25.75
CA LEU A 122 -6.51 -4.13 -24.67
C LEU A 122 -6.09 -2.73 -25.18
N GLN A 123 -6.73 -2.26 -26.26
CA GLN A 123 -6.54 -0.90 -26.77
C GLN A 123 -6.92 0.13 -25.70
N ARG A 124 -5.97 1.02 -25.36
CA ARG A 124 -6.12 2.03 -24.29
C ARG A 124 -6.51 1.41 -22.93
N ARG A 125 -6.08 0.18 -22.68
CA ARG A 125 -6.22 -0.54 -21.40
C ARG A 125 -4.86 -1.01 -20.92
N TRP A 126 -4.71 -1.18 -19.61
CA TRP A 126 -3.46 -1.71 -19.07
C TRP A 126 -3.16 -3.11 -19.63
N THR A 127 -1.92 -3.33 -20.04
CA THR A 127 -1.39 -4.67 -20.40
C THR A 127 -0.55 -5.27 -19.28
N THR A 128 -0.29 -4.48 -18.24
CA THR A 128 0.59 -4.80 -17.11
C THR A 128 -0.12 -4.82 -15.76
N PHE A 129 -1.44 -4.66 -15.75
CA PHE A 129 -2.23 -4.72 -14.51
C PHE A 129 -2.31 -6.15 -13.98
N LEU A 130 -1.78 -6.33 -12.77
CA LEU A 130 -1.96 -7.54 -11.97
C LEU A 130 -2.27 -7.15 -10.54
N LYS A 131 -3.08 -7.95 -9.85
CA LYS A 131 -3.36 -7.80 -8.42
C LYS A 131 -3.13 -9.11 -7.65
N ALA A 132 -2.71 -8.99 -6.39
CA ALA A 132 -2.55 -10.09 -5.45
C ALA A 132 -3.23 -9.73 -4.12
N GLN A 133 -3.64 -10.73 -3.36
CA GLN A 133 -4.19 -10.52 -2.02
C GLN A 133 -3.06 -10.13 -1.03
N LEU A 134 -3.29 -9.08 -0.24
CA LEU A 134 -2.55 -8.81 0.98
C LEU A 134 -3.25 -9.53 2.14
N LEU A 135 -2.55 -10.47 2.77
CA LEU A 135 -3.10 -11.26 3.87
C LEU A 135 -2.36 -10.95 5.18
N CYS A 136 -3.04 -10.21 6.04
CA CYS A 136 -2.64 -9.98 7.44
C CYS A 136 -3.52 -10.86 8.33
N SER A 137 -2.93 -11.90 8.94
CA SER A 137 -3.70 -12.88 9.73
C SER A 137 -2.96 -13.28 11.00
N HIS A 138 -3.72 -13.50 12.07
CA HIS A 138 -3.18 -13.94 13.35
C HIS A 138 -2.50 -15.32 13.22
N PRO A 139 -1.29 -15.51 13.77
CA PRO A 139 -0.50 -16.72 13.53
C PRO A 139 -1.05 -17.98 14.17
N GLU A 140 -1.80 -17.88 15.28
CA GLU A 140 -2.25 -19.06 16.03
C GLU A 140 -3.53 -19.69 15.48
N ASP A 141 -4.54 -18.87 15.17
CA ASP A 141 -5.88 -19.30 14.75
C ASP A 141 -6.20 -18.94 13.29
N GLY A 142 -5.30 -18.21 12.62
CA GLY A 142 -5.50 -17.75 11.24
C GLY A 142 -6.50 -16.61 11.11
N PHE A 143 -6.94 -15.98 12.20
CA PHE A 143 -7.98 -14.94 12.15
C PHE A 143 -7.56 -13.77 11.24
N PRO A 144 -8.33 -13.44 10.19
CA PRO A 144 -7.94 -12.45 9.19
C PRO A 144 -8.32 -11.00 9.57
N PHE A 145 -7.38 -10.09 9.34
CA PHE A 145 -7.59 -8.65 9.29
C PHE A 145 -7.62 -8.22 7.82
N ASN A 146 -8.80 -8.29 7.23
CA ASN A 146 -8.98 -8.31 5.78
C ASN A 146 -9.37 -6.97 5.16
N VAL A 147 -9.64 -5.94 5.97
CA VAL A 147 -10.00 -4.59 5.51
C VAL A 147 -8.82 -3.66 5.75
N LEU A 148 -8.23 -3.14 4.67
CA LEU A 148 -7.11 -2.23 4.70
C LEU A 148 -7.60 -0.79 4.97
N GLN A 149 -6.99 -0.13 5.94
CA GLN A 149 -7.33 1.24 6.33
C GLN A 149 -6.36 2.27 5.74
N ASP A 150 -5.06 2.00 5.85
CA ASP A 150 -3.99 2.86 5.37
C ASP A 150 -2.71 2.06 5.07
N VAL A 151 -1.84 2.62 4.22
CA VAL A 151 -0.55 2.04 3.83
C VAL A 151 0.55 3.10 3.86
N PHE A 152 1.69 2.74 4.46
CA PHE A 152 2.92 3.52 4.39
C PHE A 152 3.99 2.73 3.64
N VAL A 153 4.64 3.37 2.67
CA VAL A 153 5.72 2.77 1.87
C VAL A 153 7.07 3.26 2.39
N LEU A 154 7.85 2.36 2.96
CA LEU A 154 9.17 2.65 3.49
C LEU A 154 10.24 2.12 2.53
N THR A 155 10.92 3.02 1.81
CA THR A 155 12.05 2.70 0.93
C THR A 155 13.35 3.24 1.52
N LEU A 156 14.37 2.39 1.62
CA LEU A 156 15.64 2.71 2.29
C LEU A 156 16.63 3.40 1.38
N GLY A 157 16.26 4.60 0.93
CA GLY A 157 17.03 5.38 -0.03
C GLY A 157 17.04 4.76 -1.43
N GLU A 158 17.24 5.59 -2.44
CA GLU A 158 17.53 5.09 -3.79
C GLU A 158 19.00 4.64 -3.85
N PRO A 159 19.35 3.47 -4.41
CA PRO A 159 18.55 2.60 -5.30
C PRO A 159 17.98 1.32 -4.64
N ARG A 160 17.65 1.32 -3.34
CA ARG A 160 17.28 0.09 -2.58
C ARG A 160 15.80 -0.25 -2.62
N TRP A 161 15.17 -0.17 -3.80
CA TRP A 161 13.74 -0.46 -3.94
C TRP A 161 13.39 -1.91 -3.53
N SER A 162 14.31 -2.86 -3.72
CA SER A 162 14.13 -4.27 -3.36
C SER A 162 14.04 -4.50 -1.84
N GLU A 163 14.50 -3.54 -1.04
CA GLU A 163 14.39 -3.51 0.42
C GLU A 163 13.13 -2.78 0.90
N THR A 164 12.25 -2.33 -0.01
CA THR A 164 11.02 -1.63 0.35
C THR A 164 10.12 -2.50 1.22
N LEU A 165 9.58 -1.88 2.28
CA LEU A 165 8.57 -2.45 3.16
C LEU A 165 7.26 -1.69 2.98
N PHE A 166 6.17 -2.42 2.77
CA PHE A 166 4.81 -1.89 2.78
C PHE A 166 4.20 -2.15 4.16
N TYR A 167 4.06 -1.10 4.97
CA TYR A 167 3.32 -1.19 6.22
C TYR A 167 1.84 -0.96 5.93
N GLY A 168 0.97 -1.81 6.43
CA GLY A 168 -0.48 -1.65 6.30
C GLY A 168 -1.15 -1.73 7.66
N VAL A 169 -2.17 -0.87 7.85
CA VAL A 169 -3.11 -0.95 8.97
C VAL A 169 -4.36 -1.67 8.48
N PHE A 170 -4.76 -2.69 9.22
CA PHE A 170 -5.90 -3.53 8.88
C PHE A 170 -6.90 -3.62 10.03
N THR A 171 -8.17 -3.73 9.67
CA THR A 171 -9.27 -4.08 10.57
C THR A 171 -9.95 -5.36 10.07
N SER A 172 -10.74 -6.01 10.91
CA SER A 172 -11.51 -7.19 10.52
C SER A 172 -12.96 -6.83 10.18
N GLN A 173 -13.49 -7.35 9.06
CA GLN A 173 -14.89 -7.12 8.69
C GLN A 173 -15.88 -7.74 9.68
N TRP A 174 -15.46 -8.76 10.41
CA TRP A 174 -16.31 -9.51 11.35
C TRP A 174 -16.43 -8.85 12.73
N ASN A 175 -15.68 -7.75 12.97
CA ASN A 175 -15.78 -6.96 14.20
C ASN A 175 -16.72 -5.75 14.06
N LYS A 176 -17.80 -5.90 13.28
CA LYS A 176 -18.88 -4.90 13.17
C LYS A 176 -19.72 -4.92 14.45
N GLY A 177 -19.58 -3.89 15.28
CA GLY A 177 -20.39 -3.68 16.49
C GLY A 177 -19.72 -4.02 17.83
N GLY A 178 -18.50 -4.58 17.81
CA GLY A 178 -17.68 -4.77 19.01
C GLY A 178 -16.72 -3.60 19.27
N LEU A 179 -16.01 -3.64 20.40
CA LEU A 179 -14.83 -2.81 20.64
C LEU A 179 -13.82 -3.11 19.51
N GLY A 180 -13.59 -2.14 18.61
CA GLY A 180 -12.89 -2.38 17.34
C GLY A 180 -11.50 -3.01 17.50
N SER A 181 -11.02 -3.76 16.50
CA SER A 181 -9.66 -4.32 16.51
C SER A 181 -8.85 -3.82 15.32
N SER A 182 -7.53 -3.75 15.50
CA SER A 182 -6.61 -3.42 14.43
C SER A 182 -5.36 -4.29 14.48
N ALA A 183 -4.80 -4.53 13.30
CA ALA A 183 -3.50 -5.14 13.11
C ALA A 183 -2.62 -4.22 12.26
N VAL A 184 -1.33 -4.19 12.57
CA VAL A 184 -0.32 -3.58 11.70
C VAL A 184 0.54 -4.71 11.14
N CYS A 185 0.60 -4.85 9.82
CA CYS A 185 1.43 -5.83 9.13
C CYS A 185 2.48 -5.11 8.27
N ALA A 186 3.65 -5.73 8.08
CA ALA A 186 4.66 -5.26 7.13
C ALA A 186 4.89 -6.33 6.05
N PHE A 187 4.87 -5.92 4.79
CA PHE A 187 5.05 -6.80 3.64
C PHE A 187 6.33 -6.40 2.90
N PRO A 188 7.36 -7.27 2.85
CA PRO A 188 8.59 -6.96 2.14
C PRO A 188 8.40 -7.12 0.62
N MET A 189 9.07 -6.28 -0.16
CA MET A 189 9.01 -6.32 -1.63
C MET A 189 9.31 -7.72 -2.21
N ARG A 190 10.27 -8.46 -1.63
CA ARG A 190 10.57 -9.85 -2.04
C ARG A 190 9.33 -10.76 -2.08
N SER A 191 8.42 -10.62 -1.11
CA SER A 191 7.20 -11.42 -1.02
C SER A 191 6.16 -10.97 -2.05
N VAL A 192 6.15 -9.67 -2.36
CA VAL A 192 5.33 -9.10 -3.43
C VAL A 192 5.80 -9.61 -4.80
N GLN A 193 7.11 -9.60 -5.06
CA GLN A 193 7.69 -10.14 -6.29
C GLN A 193 7.39 -11.64 -6.44
N GLN A 194 7.52 -12.42 -5.36
CA GLN A 194 7.19 -13.84 -5.36
C GLN A 194 5.72 -14.10 -5.73
N ALA A 195 4.78 -13.31 -5.19
CA ALA A 195 3.36 -13.45 -5.53
C ALA A 195 3.08 -13.13 -7.01
N PHE A 196 3.62 -12.03 -7.54
CA PHE A 196 3.46 -11.67 -8.97
C PHE A 196 4.23 -12.60 -9.93
N GLY A 197 5.26 -13.29 -9.46
CA GLY A 197 5.96 -14.36 -10.17
C GLY A 197 5.27 -15.74 -10.11
N GLY A 198 4.23 -15.89 -9.29
CA GLY A 198 3.53 -17.16 -9.02
C GLY A 198 2.51 -17.59 -10.08
N LEU A 199 1.56 -18.43 -9.71
CA LEU A 199 0.47 -18.85 -10.59
C LEU A 199 -0.62 -17.77 -10.68
N TYR A 200 -1.38 -17.78 -11.77
CA TYR A 200 -2.56 -16.92 -11.94
C TYR A 200 -3.81 -17.63 -11.43
N LYS A 201 -4.83 -16.85 -11.10
CA LYS A 201 -6.20 -17.32 -11.03
C LYS A 201 -6.93 -16.95 -12.32
N GLU A 202 -7.76 -17.88 -12.78
CA GLU A 202 -8.66 -17.70 -13.91
C GLU A 202 -10.10 -17.71 -13.41
N VAL A 203 -10.94 -16.89 -14.03
CA VAL A 203 -12.39 -16.88 -13.78
C VAL A 203 -13.09 -17.64 -14.91
N ASN A 204 -13.83 -18.68 -14.56
CA ASN A 204 -14.78 -19.28 -15.49
C ASN A 204 -15.93 -18.29 -15.70
N ARG A 205 -16.06 -17.74 -16.91
CA ARG A 205 -17.06 -16.71 -17.20
C ARG A 205 -18.51 -17.21 -17.14
N GLU A 206 -18.74 -18.49 -17.36
CA GLU A 206 -20.08 -19.09 -17.32
C GLU A 206 -20.54 -19.33 -15.88
N THR A 207 -19.66 -19.89 -15.05
CA THR A 207 -20.00 -20.24 -13.66
C THR A 207 -19.63 -19.14 -12.65
N GLN A 208 -18.87 -18.13 -13.07
CA GLN A 208 -18.25 -17.11 -12.22
C GLN A 208 -17.35 -17.68 -11.11
N GLN A 209 -16.91 -18.93 -11.24
CA GLN A 209 -16.01 -19.58 -10.28
C GLN A 209 -14.55 -19.33 -10.64
N TRP A 210 -13.73 -19.18 -9.60
CA TRP A 210 -12.29 -18.94 -9.73
C TRP A 210 -11.50 -20.22 -9.48
N TYR A 211 -10.48 -20.45 -10.29
CA TYR A 211 -9.57 -21.58 -10.15
C TYR A 211 -8.12 -21.15 -10.35
N THR A 212 -7.19 -21.92 -9.79
CA THR A 212 -5.76 -21.74 -10.04
C THR A 212 -5.44 -22.24 -11.44
N ASP A 213 -4.90 -21.36 -12.28
CA ASP A 213 -4.42 -21.75 -13.60
C ASP A 213 -3.06 -22.44 -13.46
N THR A 214 -3.03 -23.70 -13.89
CA THR A 214 -1.83 -24.55 -13.94
C THR A 214 -1.39 -24.85 -15.37
N GLY A 215 -2.06 -24.22 -16.35
CA GLY A 215 -1.76 -24.32 -17.76
C GLY A 215 -0.45 -23.64 -18.17
N PRO A 216 -0.05 -23.81 -19.45
CA PRO A 216 1.16 -23.19 -19.97
C PRO A 216 1.01 -21.67 -20.06
N VAL A 217 1.82 -20.94 -19.30
CA VAL A 217 1.88 -19.47 -19.35
C VAL A 217 2.56 -19.01 -20.65
N PRO A 218 1.94 -18.13 -21.46
CA PRO A 218 2.56 -17.60 -22.67
C PRO A 218 3.85 -16.82 -22.42
N GLU A 219 4.76 -16.79 -23.40
CA GLU A 219 5.96 -15.93 -23.36
C GLU A 219 5.87 -14.79 -24.41
N PRO A 220 6.29 -13.55 -24.08
CA PRO A 220 6.73 -13.10 -22.75
C PRO A 220 5.65 -13.22 -21.68
N ARG A 221 6.06 -13.48 -20.44
CA ARG A 221 5.14 -13.66 -19.31
C ARG A 221 4.13 -12.50 -19.22
N PRO A 222 2.81 -12.78 -19.19
CA PRO A 222 1.77 -11.78 -19.11
C PRO A 222 1.94 -10.85 -17.89
N GLY A 223 1.67 -9.56 -18.06
CA GLY A 223 1.73 -8.59 -16.96
C GLY A 223 3.14 -8.14 -16.57
N THR A 224 4.18 -8.59 -17.28
CA THR A 224 5.55 -8.12 -17.06
C THR A 224 5.80 -6.80 -17.80
N CYS A 225 6.70 -5.98 -17.24
CA CYS A 225 7.16 -4.77 -17.92
C CYS A 225 8.02 -5.11 -19.13
N ILE A 226 8.26 -4.12 -19.99
CA ILE A 226 9.21 -4.26 -21.10
C ILE A 226 10.63 -4.25 -20.56
N THR A 227 11.17 -5.44 -20.31
CA THR A 227 12.52 -5.68 -19.81
C THR A 227 13.56 -5.80 -20.92
N SER A 228 14.85 -5.80 -20.57
CA SER A 228 15.96 -6.13 -21.48
C SER A 228 15.73 -7.47 -22.20
N ARG A 229 15.22 -8.49 -21.49
CA ARG A 229 14.85 -9.80 -22.07
C ARG A 229 13.80 -9.67 -23.17
N THR A 230 12.76 -8.87 -22.95
CA THR A 230 11.72 -8.65 -23.97
C THR A 230 12.23 -7.86 -25.18
N ARG A 231 13.12 -6.89 -24.98
CA ARG A 231 13.76 -6.13 -26.07
C ARG A 231 14.61 -7.03 -26.97
N HIS A 232 15.28 -8.05 -26.42
CA HIS A 232 16.00 -9.06 -27.22
C HIS A 232 15.06 -9.90 -28.11
N LEU A 233 13.79 -10.03 -27.74
CA LEU A 233 12.74 -10.65 -28.57
C LEU A 233 12.12 -9.66 -29.58
N LYS A 234 12.73 -8.49 -29.78
CA LYS A 234 12.25 -7.38 -30.63
C LYS A 234 10.91 -6.78 -30.18
N ILE A 235 10.58 -6.89 -28.89
CA ILE A 235 9.41 -6.25 -28.28
C ILE A 235 9.91 -5.04 -27.48
N ASN A 236 9.71 -3.85 -28.02
CA ASN A 236 10.19 -2.58 -27.44
C ASN A 236 9.11 -1.77 -26.72
N SER A 237 7.84 -2.14 -26.88
CA SER A 237 6.68 -1.49 -26.28
C SER A 237 5.56 -2.51 -26.05
N SER A 238 4.65 -2.24 -25.11
CA SER A 238 3.45 -3.05 -24.90
C SER A 238 2.55 -3.12 -26.13
N LEU A 239 2.61 -2.12 -27.02
CA LEU A 239 1.90 -2.13 -28.30
C LEU A 239 2.31 -3.32 -29.19
N GLN A 240 3.55 -3.79 -29.04
CA GLN A 240 4.11 -4.92 -29.80
C GLN A 240 3.93 -6.26 -29.09
N MET A 241 3.22 -6.30 -27.96
CA MET A 241 3.00 -7.52 -27.20
C MET A 241 2.10 -8.48 -28.00
N PRO A 242 2.45 -9.79 -28.11
CA PRO A 242 1.66 -10.73 -28.88
C PRO A 242 0.22 -10.85 -28.37
N ASP A 243 -0.77 -10.93 -29.28
CA ASP A 243 -2.19 -11.06 -28.94
C ASP A 243 -2.49 -12.23 -28.00
N ARG A 244 -1.74 -13.34 -28.09
CA ARG A 244 -1.87 -14.49 -27.17
C ARG A 244 -1.58 -14.11 -25.70
N VAL A 245 -0.62 -13.23 -25.47
CA VAL A 245 -0.22 -12.76 -24.12
C VAL A 245 -1.28 -11.80 -23.59
N LEU A 246 -1.77 -10.90 -24.44
CA LEU A 246 -2.79 -9.92 -24.08
C LEU A 246 -4.17 -10.55 -23.84
N ASN A 247 -4.55 -11.57 -24.61
CA ASN A 247 -5.77 -12.35 -24.34
C ASN A 247 -5.65 -13.16 -23.06
N PHE A 248 -4.47 -13.66 -22.71
CA PHE A 248 -4.26 -14.36 -21.45
C PHE A 248 -4.48 -13.42 -20.25
N ILE A 249 -3.78 -12.28 -20.19
CA ILE A 249 -3.90 -11.38 -19.02
C ILE A 249 -5.31 -10.82 -18.83
N LYS A 250 -6.08 -10.70 -19.92
CA LYS A 250 -7.47 -10.25 -19.91
C LYS A 250 -8.32 -11.03 -18.89
N ASP A 251 -8.08 -12.32 -18.78
CA ASP A 251 -8.80 -13.26 -17.91
C ASP A 251 -7.96 -13.74 -16.70
N HIS A 252 -6.68 -13.35 -16.64
CA HIS A 252 -5.71 -13.78 -15.62
C HIS A 252 -5.04 -12.57 -14.93
N PHE A 253 -5.85 -11.66 -14.40
CA PHE A 253 -5.36 -10.44 -13.72
C PHE A 253 -5.16 -10.61 -12.21
N LEU A 254 -5.60 -11.73 -11.63
CA LEU A 254 -5.49 -12.04 -10.20
C LEU A 254 -4.41 -13.12 -9.99
N MET A 255 -3.48 -12.90 -9.06
CA MET A 255 -2.49 -13.90 -8.65
C MET A 255 -3.10 -14.91 -7.66
N ASP A 256 -2.65 -16.16 -7.73
CA ASP A 256 -3.12 -17.24 -6.85
C ASP A 256 -2.55 -17.14 -5.44
N SER A 257 -1.26 -16.87 -5.31
CA SER A 257 -0.58 -16.78 -4.03
C SER A 257 -0.77 -15.40 -3.39
N PRO A 258 -1.23 -15.33 -2.12
CA PRO A 258 -1.29 -14.07 -1.40
C PRO A 258 0.10 -13.63 -0.93
N VAL A 259 0.28 -12.33 -0.75
CA VAL A 259 1.40 -11.75 -0.01
C VAL A 259 1.04 -11.81 1.48
N ARG A 260 1.64 -12.77 2.19
CA ARG A 260 1.33 -13.06 3.60
C ARG A 260 2.22 -12.26 4.54
N SER A 261 1.64 -11.76 5.63
CA SER A 261 2.38 -11.18 6.75
C SER A 261 1.67 -11.49 8.06
N GLN A 262 2.45 -11.65 9.13
CA GLN A 262 1.94 -11.76 10.49
C GLN A 262 1.87 -10.36 11.11
N PRO A 263 0.84 -10.07 11.92
CA PRO A 263 0.72 -8.80 12.63
C PRO A 263 1.95 -8.51 13.49
N LEU A 264 2.59 -7.36 13.26
CA LEU A 264 3.63 -6.79 14.12
C LEU A 264 3.04 -6.22 15.41
N LEU A 265 1.85 -5.64 15.30
CA LEU A 265 1.09 -5.09 16.40
C LEU A 265 -0.37 -5.51 16.26
N LEU A 266 -0.94 -6.01 17.35
CA LEU A 266 -2.36 -6.25 17.51
C LEU A 266 -2.88 -5.30 18.56
N GLN A 267 -3.97 -4.60 18.26
CA GLN A 267 -4.63 -3.74 19.21
C GLN A 267 -6.08 -4.16 19.38
N SER A 268 -6.39 -4.52 20.62
CA SER A 268 -7.75 -4.81 21.06
C SER A 268 -8.42 -3.49 21.43
N HIS A 269 -9.66 -3.32 21.01
CA HIS A 269 -10.53 -2.19 21.40
C HIS A 269 -10.19 -0.82 20.81
N LEU A 270 -9.25 -0.73 19.86
CA LEU A 270 -8.96 0.50 19.11
C LEU A 270 -8.94 0.22 17.62
N ARG A 271 -9.40 1.20 16.83
CA ARG A 271 -9.24 1.19 15.38
C ARG A 271 -8.19 2.21 14.97
N TYR A 272 -7.10 1.71 14.42
CA TYR A 272 -6.16 2.55 13.72
C TYR A 272 -6.71 2.85 12.32
N GLN A 273 -6.57 4.10 11.89
CA GLN A 273 -7.02 4.59 10.58
C GLN A 273 -5.86 5.05 9.69
N GLN A 274 -4.74 5.43 10.30
CA GLN A 274 -3.62 6.07 9.61
C GLN A 274 -2.30 5.55 10.16
N ILE A 275 -1.28 5.47 9.31
CA ILE A 275 0.08 5.06 9.67
C ILE A 275 1.12 5.96 9.00
N GLY A 276 2.06 6.44 9.81
CA GLY A 276 3.34 6.99 9.35
C GLY A 276 4.48 6.17 9.92
N VAL A 277 5.54 5.95 9.14
CA VAL A 277 6.73 5.24 9.63
C VAL A 277 7.98 6.09 9.42
N HIS A 278 8.83 6.15 10.45
CA HIS A 278 10.16 6.74 10.37
C HIS A 278 11.21 5.72 10.80
N ARG A 279 12.26 5.56 10.00
CA ARG A 279 13.43 4.77 10.40
C ARG A 279 14.37 5.64 11.23
N ALA A 280 14.31 5.48 12.54
CA ALA A 280 15.14 6.21 13.50
C ALA A 280 16.50 5.54 13.69
N GLN A 281 17.57 6.35 13.75
CA GLN A 281 18.86 5.92 14.24
C GLN A 281 18.92 6.08 15.77
N GLY A 282 18.84 4.97 16.49
CA GLY A 282 19.09 4.92 17.93
C GLY A 282 20.57 4.78 18.27
N LEU A 283 20.89 4.71 19.57
CA LEU A 283 22.26 4.54 20.07
C LEU A 283 22.88 3.18 19.70
N HIS A 284 22.05 2.14 19.58
CA HIS A 284 22.49 0.75 19.39
C HIS A 284 22.01 0.11 18.08
N GLY A 285 21.38 0.87 17.19
CA GLY A 285 20.84 0.35 15.94
C GLY A 285 19.80 1.26 15.30
N THR A 286 19.27 0.81 14.17
CA THR A 286 18.14 1.46 13.52
C THR A 286 16.85 0.78 13.91
N HIS A 287 15.80 1.57 14.10
CA HIS A 287 14.47 1.07 14.48
C HIS A 287 13.40 1.76 13.65
N ASP A 288 12.38 1.00 13.27
CA ASP A 288 11.18 1.59 12.69
C ASP A 288 10.26 2.09 13.79
N VAL A 289 9.96 3.38 13.75
CA VAL A 289 9.02 4.04 14.64
C VAL A 289 7.72 4.26 13.89
N LEU A 290 6.64 3.69 14.40
CA LEU A 290 5.28 3.76 13.89
C LEU A 290 4.54 4.90 14.58
N PHE A 291 3.88 5.74 13.81
CA PHE A 291 2.93 6.75 14.24
C PHE A 291 1.54 6.33 13.74
N LEU A 292 0.64 6.00 14.66
CA LEU A 292 -0.65 5.38 14.35
C LEU A 292 -1.79 6.29 14.80
N GLY A 293 -2.58 6.79 13.86
CA GLY A 293 -3.76 7.62 14.12
C GLY A 293 -4.99 6.75 14.37
N THR A 294 -5.81 7.08 15.37
CA THR A 294 -7.01 6.32 15.71
C THR A 294 -8.30 6.96 15.19
N ASP A 295 -9.39 6.19 15.22
CA ASP A 295 -10.74 6.66 14.94
C ASP A 295 -11.35 7.58 16.01
N ASP A 296 -10.65 7.76 17.13
CA ASP A 296 -11.09 8.57 18.27
C ASP A 296 -10.13 9.71 18.65
N GLY A 297 -9.27 10.11 17.71
CA GLY A 297 -8.47 11.33 17.83
C GLY A 297 -7.17 11.19 18.61
N ARG A 298 -6.66 9.96 18.76
CA ARG A 298 -5.37 9.67 19.37
C ARG A 298 -4.29 9.42 18.33
N LEU A 299 -3.05 9.65 18.77
CA LEU A 299 -1.84 9.22 18.11
C LEU A 299 -1.09 8.26 19.04
N HIS A 300 -0.84 7.05 18.58
CA HIS A 300 0.10 6.15 19.23
C HIS A 300 1.45 6.24 18.55
N LYS A 301 2.51 6.34 19.34
CA LYS A 301 3.87 6.17 18.87
C LYS A 301 4.39 4.84 19.37
N ALA A 302 4.89 4.00 18.48
CA ALA A 302 5.42 2.69 18.81
C ALA A 302 6.75 2.44 18.10
N VAL A 303 7.59 1.58 18.65
CA VAL A 303 8.87 1.17 18.07
C VAL A 303 8.88 -0.33 17.80
N CYS A 304 9.34 -0.72 16.61
CA CYS A 304 9.59 -2.10 16.25
C CYS A 304 10.93 -2.56 16.85
N LEU A 305 10.88 -3.53 17.75
CA LEU A 305 12.04 -4.18 18.38
C LEU A 305 12.09 -5.66 17.95
N GLU A 306 13.21 -6.33 18.19
CA GLU A 306 13.38 -7.76 17.84
C GLU A 306 12.34 -8.67 18.51
N LEU A 307 11.94 -8.34 19.75
CA LEU A 307 10.96 -9.11 20.53
C LEU A 307 9.50 -8.69 20.27
N GLY A 308 9.26 -7.72 19.39
CA GLY A 308 7.92 -7.23 19.06
C GLY A 308 7.80 -5.70 19.09
N VAL A 309 6.58 -5.20 18.91
CA VAL A 309 6.29 -3.77 18.91
C VAL A 309 6.04 -3.26 20.33
N HIS A 310 6.71 -2.17 20.71
CA HIS A 310 6.53 -1.49 21.99
C HIS A 310 5.85 -0.13 21.76
N ILE A 311 4.67 0.09 22.36
CA ILE A 311 4.00 1.40 22.36
C ILE A 311 4.70 2.30 23.37
N ILE A 312 5.32 3.38 22.89
CA ILE A 312 6.09 4.35 23.67
C ILE A 312 5.15 5.33 24.37
N GLU A 313 4.20 5.90 23.63
CA GLU A 313 3.28 6.91 24.15
C GLU A 313 1.96 6.95 23.37
N GLU A 314 0.91 7.38 24.08
CA GLU A 314 -0.41 7.72 23.53
C GLU A 314 -0.65 9.21 23.76
N ILE A 315 -0.99 9.94 22.69
CA ILE A 315 -1.29 11.37 22.75
C ILE A 315 -2.73 11.59 22.25
N ARG A 316 -3.57 12.21 23.07
CA ARG A 316 -4.89 12.70 22.64
C ARG A 316 -4.69 14.00 21.86
N LEU A 317 -4.78 13.92 20.54
CA LEU A 317 -4.62 15.09 19.66
C LEU A 317 -5.93 15.86 19.52
N PHE A 318 -7.05 15.14 19.46
CA PHE A 318 -8.38 15.70 19.24
C PHE A 318 -9.38 15.16 20.26
N PRO A 319 -10.51 15.87 20.49
CA PRO A 319 -11.60 15.36 21.31
C PRO A 319 -12.12 14.01 20.81
N THR A 320 -12.64 13.18 21.72
CA THR A 320 -13.22 11.87 21.41
C THR A 320 -14.29 12.00 20.32
N GLY A 321 -14.23 11.11 19.33
CA GLY A 321 -15.15 11.09 18.18
C GLY A 321 -14.67 11.89 16.96
N GLN A 322 -13.49 12.51 17.03
CA GLN A 322 -12.83 13.09 15.84
C GLN A 322 -11.73 12.14 15.33
N PRO A 323 -11.96 11.39 14.24
CA PRO A 323 -10.96 10.47 13.71
C PRO A 323 -9.76 11.21 13.12
N VAL A 324 -8.57 10.62 13.26
CA VAL A 324 -7.38 11.06 12.53
C VAL A 324 -7.49 10.57 11.09
N LEU A 325 -7.75 11.50 10.17
CA LEU A 325 -8.02 11.21 8.75
C LEU A 325 -6.77 11.16 7.89
N GLN A 326 -5.73 11.91 8.27
CA GLN A 326 -4.46 11.96 7.56
C GLN A 326 -3.31 12.09 8.54
N LEU A 327 -2.23 11.34 8.30
CA LEU A 327 -0.92 11.60 8.88
C LEU A 327 0.07 12.05 7.80
N LEU A 328 0.91 13.02 8.13
CA LEU A 328 2.05 13.44 7.31
C LEU A 328 3.28 13.61 8.20
N LEU A 329 4.38 12.98 7.82
CA LEU A 329 5.65 13.03 8.54
C LEU A 329 6.61 13.99 7.84
N ASP A 330 7.08 14.99 8.55
CA ASP A 330 8.26 15.77 8.17
C ASP A 330 9.48 15.13 8.82
N GLN A 331 10.17 14.30 8.04
CA GLN A 331 11.35 13.55 8.46
C GLN A 331 12.55 14.47 8.76
N HIS A 332 12.59 15.67 8.17
CA HIS A 332 13.69 16.62 8.35
C HIS A 332 13.56 17.41 9.64
N GLN A 333 12.35 17.89 9.93
CA GLN A 333 12.07 18.64 11.17
C GLN A 333 11.73 17.71 12.35
N GLY A 334 11.45 16.44 12.10
CA GLY A 334 11.04 15.47 13.12
C GLY A 334 9.66 15.80 13.67
N LEU A 335 8.69 16.03 12.78
CA LEU A 335 7.32 16.43 13.12
C LEU A 335 6.31 15.49 12.47
N VAL A 336 5.22 15.23 13.19
CA VAL A 336 4.01 14.59 12.67
C VAL A 336 2.91 15.64 12.61
N TYR A 337 2.28 15.74 11.46
CA TYR A 337 1.03 16.47 11.28
C TYR A 337 -0.11 15.46 11.20
N ALA A 338 -1.13 15.68 12.02
CA ALA A 338 -2.36 14.88 12.02
C ALA A 338 -3.54 15.77 11.69
N ALA A 339 -4.42 15.34 10.80
CA ALA A 339 -5.57 16.14 10.38
C ALA A 339 -6.90 15.43 10.66
N THR A 340 -7.90 16.23 11.01
CA THR A 340 -9.33 15.85 11.04
C THR A 340 -10.09 16.78 10.09
N TYR A 341 -11.41 16.64 10.01
CA TYR A 341 -12.25 17.60 9.27
C TYR A 341 -12.19 19.03 9.82
N ALA A 342 -11.81 19.20 11.10
CA ALA A 342 -11.92 20.47 11.80
C ALA A 342 -10.56 21.13 12.12
N ALA A 343 -9.48 20.35 12.23
CA ALA A 343 -8.20 20.87 12.70
C ALA A 343 -7.01 20.05 12.21
N VAL A 344 -5.83 20.68 12.27
CA VAL A 344 -4.53 20.03 12.11
C VAL A 344 -3.74 20.19 13.42
N ALA A 345 -3.24 19.08 13.95
CA ALA A 345 -2.33 19.06 15.08
C ALA A 345 -0.90 18.81 14.57
N GLN A 346 0.06 19.49 15.19
CA GLN A 346 1.49 19.29 14.95
C GLN A 346 2.14 18.80 16.24
N VAL A 347 2.82 17.65 16.17
CA VAL A 347 3.54 17.07 17.31
C VAL A 347 4.95 16.66 16.91
N PRO A 348 5.97 16.89 17.76
CA PRO A 348 7.30 16.41 17.47
C PRO A 348 7.38 14.89 17.57
N PHE A 349 8.36 14.30 16.89
CA PHE A 349 8.64 12.85 16.97
C PHE A 349 8.88 12.37 18.39
N ALA A 350 9.42 13.21 19.28
CA ALA A 350 9.60 12.88 20.69
C ALA A 350 9.64 14.14 21.58
N ASN A 351 9.17 14.02 22.83
CA ASN A 351 9.37 15.03 23.87
C ASN A 351 10.15 14.45 25.05
N CYS A 352 11.45 14.26 24.89
CA CYS A 352 12.32 13.64 25.90
C CYS A 352 12.31 14.35 27.26
N SER A 353 11.91 15.64 27.31
CA SER A 353 11.84 16.40 28.56
C SER A 353 10.76 15.87 29.53
N LEU A 354 9.83 15.04 29.05
CA LEU A 354 8.85 14.34 29.87
C LEU A 354 9.50 13.31 30.81
N TYR A 355 10.64 12.75 30.43
CA TYR A 355 11.38 11.77 31.22
C TYR A 355 12.39 12.47 32.15
N ARG A 356 12.09 12.50 33.45
CA ARG A 356 12.79 13.32 34.45
C ARG A 356 13.96 12.62 35.13
N SER A 357 14.04 11.30 34.99
CA SER A 357 15.11 10.48 35.57
C SER A 357 15.79 9.60 34.53
N CYS A 358 17.00 9.12 34.85
CA CYS A 358 17.73 8.17 34.00
C CYS A 358 16.88 6.92 33.73
N GLY A 359 16.24 6.39 34.78
CA GLY A 359 15.37 5.23 34.68
C GLY A 359 14.21 5.45 33.71
N GLU A 360 13.46 6.55 33.86
CA GLU A 360 12.36 6.89 32.95
C GLU A 360 12.82 7.03 31.49
N CYS A 361 13.94 7.73 31.28
CA CYS A 361 14.48 7.99 29.93
C CYS A 361 14.87 6.69 29.22
N VAL A 362 15.52 5.77 29.92
CA VAL A 362 15.96 4.48 29.36
C VAL A 362 14.79 3.52 29.20
N LEU A 363 13.85 3.47 30.17
CA LEU A 363 12.69 2.58 30.13
C LEU A 363 11.64 3.01 29.11
N ALA A 364 11.62 4.27 28.69
CA ALA A 364 10.76 4.75 27.60
C ALA A 364 11.05 4.07 26.25
N ARG A 365 12.28 3.53 26.06
CA ARG A 365 12.73 2.85 24.83
C ARG A 365 12.49 3.68 23.57
N ASP A 366 12.53 4.99 23.71
CA ASP A 366 12.31 5.93 22.61
C ASP A 366 13.64 6.14 21.86
N PRO A 367 13.77 5.72 20.58
CA PRO A 367 15.02 5.86 19.82
C PRO A 367 15.50 7.31 19.66
N PHE A 368 14.58 8.27 19.84
CA PHE A 368 14.89 9.70 19.76
C PHE A 368 15.38 10.29 21.08
N CYS A 369 15.42 9.53 22.18
CA CYS A 369 15.77 10.02 23.51
C CYS A 369 16.97 9.28 24.12
N ALA A 370 17.86 10.03 24.76
CA ALA A 370 19.01 9.50 25.47
C ALA A 370 19.29 10.29 26.75
N TRP A 371 19.71 9.59 27.80
CA TRP A 371 20.12 10.23 29.05
C TRP A 371 21.51 10.83 28.92
N SER A 372 21.65 12.14 29.16
CA SER A 372 22.93 12.83 29.05
C SER A 372 23.03 14.00 30.04
N ARG A 373 24.12 14.01 30.81
CA ARG A 373 24.48 15.07 31.76
C ARG A 373 23.33 15.45 32.72
N GLY A 374 22.68 14.44 33.29
CA GLY A 374 21.63 14.63 34.31
C GLY A 374 20.24 14.96 33.77
N ALA A 375 20.00 14.87 32.45
CA ALA A 375 18.67 15.05 31.87
C ALA A 375 18.46 14.13 30.66
N CYS A 376 17.20 13.82 30.36
CA CYS A 376 16.84 13.12 29.13
C CYS A 376 16.77 14.13 27.97
N ARG A 377 17.49 13.86 26.88
CA ARG A 377 17.66 14.78 25.76
C ARG A 377 17.38 14.07 24.45
N ARG A 378 17.02 14.86 23.42
CA ARG A 378 16.88 14.33 22.06
C ARG A 378 18.23 13.88 21.52
N THR A 379 18.26 12.73 20.87
CA THR A 379 19.37 12.33 20.00
C THR A 379 19.31 13.17 18.72
N PRO A 380 20.45 13.61 18.17
CA PRO A 380 20.45 14.31 16.88
C PRO A 380 19.83 13.40 15.83
N LEU A 381 18.84 13.90 15.08
CA LEU A 381 18.39 13.24 13.85
C LEU A 381 19.59 13.22 12.91
N HIS A 382 20.22 12.06 12.72
CA HIS A 382 21.16 11.93 11.62
C HIS A 382 20.32 11.89 10.33
N PRO A 383 20.66 12.69 9.31
CA PRO A 383 20.03 12.52 8.01
C PRO A 383 20.26 11.07 7.57
N PRO A 384 19.27 10.43 6.91
CA PRO A 384 19.52 9.17 6.25
C PRO A 384 20.69 9.37 5.28
N THR A 385 21.78 8.64 5.51
CA THR A 385 22.96 8.60 4.63
C THR A 385 22.64 7.97 3.30
#